data_AF-W7Q290-F1
#
_entry.id   AF-W7Q290-F1
#
_cell.length_a   1.000
_cell.length_b   1.000
_cell.length_c   1.000
_cell.angle_alpha   90.00
_cell.angle_beta   90.00
_cell.angle_gamma   90.00
#
_symmetry.space_group_name_H-M   'P 1'
#
loop_
_entity.id
_entity.type
_entity.pdbx_description
1 polymer ?
#
loop_
_entity_poly.entity_id
_entity_poly.type
_entity_poly.pdbx_seq_one_letter_code
_entity_poly.pdbx_strand_id
1 'polypeptide(L)'
;MRSLVFEGNTWEAYEAMHEKDKRLHKALCKLLREMLRSDDPSSGLGKPEPLKHNLAGLWSRRISQKDRLIYRFDDASIYIFAIGGHYDQPDKEGLVHPEFKYQAAAQWGNGCLHTSR
;
A
#
# COMPACT_ATOMS: atom_id res chain seq x y z
N MET A 1 -10.42 -19.51 1.16
CA MET A 1 -9.49 -18.64 1.91
C MET A 1 -8.47 -18.14 0.89
N ARG A 2 -8.28 -16.83 0.75
CA ARG A 2 -7.32 -16.28 -0.23
C ARG A 2 -5.89 -16.40 0.26
N SER A 3 -4.94 -16.45 -0.66
CA SER A 3 -3.50 -16.32 -0.36
C SER A 3 -3.09 -14.85 -0.22
N LEU A 4 -2.02 -14.58 0.53
CA LEU A 4 -1.38 -13.27 0.60
C LEU A 4 -0.03 -13.34 -0.13
N VAL A 5 0.19 -12.45 -1.08
CA VAL A 5 1.41 -12.35 -1.88
C VAL A 5 2.03 -10.97 -1.67
N PHE A 6 3.32 -10.92 -1.35
CA PHE A 6 4.09 -9.67 -1.30
C PHE A 6 4.89 -9.57 -2.61
N GLU A 7 4.74 -8.45 -3.33
CA GLU A 7 5.42 -8.23 -4.61
C GLU A 7 6.72 -7.43 -4.41
N GLY A 8 7.80 -7.84 -5.08
CA GLY A 8 9.12 -7.19 -4.99
C GLY A 8 9.58 -6.94 -3.54
N ASN A 9 10.16 -5.76 -3.30
CA ASN A 9 10.76 -5.40 -2.00
C ASN A 9 9.72 -5.02 -0.91
N THR A 10 8.46 -5.45 -1.08
CA THR A 10 7.38 -5.14 -0.11
C THR A 10 7.53 -5.95 1.18
N TRP A 11 8.31 -7.03 1.16
CA TRP A 11 8.65 -7.80 2.36
C TRP A 11 9.60 -7.03 3.30
N GLU A 12 10.64 -6.38 2.78
CA GLU A 12 11.54 -5.53 3.55
C GLU A 12 10.80 -4.33 4.16
N ALA A 13 9.84 -3.75 3.44
CA ALA A 13 8.97 -2.70 3.97
C ALA A 13 8.09 -3.20 5.14
N TYR A 14 7.61 -4.44 5.09
CA TYR A 14 6.87 -5.08 6.17
C TYR A 14 7.76 -5.33 7.41
N GLU A 15 8.98 -5.82 7.20
CA GLU A 15 9.95 -6.12 8.26
C GLU A 15 10.47 -4.84 8.94
N ALA A 16 10.87 -3.83 8.14
CA ALA A 16 11.26 -2.52 8.66
C ALA A 16 10.12 -1.83 9.45
N MET A 17 8.87 -2.01 9.03
CA MET A 17 7.70 -1.53 9.79
C MET A 17 7.53 -2.29 11.12
N HIS A 18 7.74 -3.61 11.14
CA HIS A 18 7.66 -4.42 12.35
C HIS A 18 8.67 -3.98 13.42
N GLU A 19 9.90 -3.67 13.03
CA GLU A 19 10.93 -3.17 13.94
C GLU A 19 10.67 -1.74 14.40
N LYS A 20 10.37 -0.83 13.46
CA LYS A 20 10.27 0.61 13.69
C LYS A 20 9.00 1.03 14.41
N ASP A 21 7.84 0.47 14.07
CA ASP A 21 6.56 0.81 14.70
C ASP A 21 5.64 -0.42 14.87
N LYS A 22 5.79 -1.05 16.03
CA LYS A 22 4.97 -2.20 16.48
C LYS A 22 3.47 -1.87 16.64
N ARG A 23 3.05 -0.61 16.69
CA ARG A 23 1.63 -0.22 16.70
C ARG A 23 1.08 -0.18 15.28
N LEU A 24 1.83 0.41 14.35
CA LEU A 24 1.50 0.46 12.93
C LEU A 24 1.47 -0.95 12.32
N HIS A 25 2.47 -1.78 12.63
CA HIS A 25 2.52 -3.18 12.24
C HIS A 25 1.29 -3.98 12.73
N LYS A 26 0.88 -3.80 13.99
CA LYS A 26 -0.35 -4.41 14.52
C LYS A 26 -1.62 -3.95 13.79
N ALA A 27 -1.69 -2.67 13.39
CA ALA A 27 -2.80 -2.15 12.59
C ALA A 27 -2.83 -2.78 11.19
N LEU A 28 -1.67 -2.89 10.53
CA LEU A 28 -1.53 -3.61 9.26
C LEU A 28 -1.95 -5.08 9.38
N CYS A 29 -1.43 -5.83 10.36
CA CYS A 29 -1.81 -7.22 10.57
C CYS A 29 -3.31 -7.40 10.83
N LYS A 30 -3.98 -6.42 11.43
CA LYS A 30 -5.45 -6.41 11.60
C LYS A 30 -6.16 -6.25 10.25
N LEU A 31 -5.71 -5.32 9.40
CA LEU A 31 -6.25 -5.14 8.04
C LEU A 31 -6.04 -6.38 7.17
N LEU A 32 -4.83 -6.94 7.14
CA LEU A 32 -4.53 -8.15 6.35
C LEU A 32 -5.39 -9.35 6.82
N ARG A 33 -5.55 -9.55 8.13
CA ARG A 33 -6.41 -10.62 8.69
C ARG A 33 -7.90 -10.44 8.38
N GLU A 34 -8.38 -9.20 8.28
CA GLU A 34 -9.74 -8.91 7.83
C GLU A 34 -9.88 -9.21 6.34
N MET A 35 -8.97 -8.73 5.49
CA MET A 35 -9.01 -8.94 4.03
C MET A 35 -8.93 -10.42 3.64
N LEU A 36 -8.21 -11.25 4.42
CA LEU A 36 -8.15 -12.71 4.23
C LEU A 36 -9.41 -13.46 4.71
N ARG A 37 -10.24 -12.81 5.54
CA ARG A 37 -11.50 -13.37 6.11
C ARG A 37 -12.76 -12.85 5.44
N SER A 38 -12.71 -11.65 4.88
CA SER A 38 -13.81 -11.04 4.13
C SER A 38 -13.92 -11.70 2.77
N ASP A 39 -15.13 -12.03 2.33
CA ASP A 39 -15.38 -12.42 0.95
C ASP A 39 -15.17 -11.24 -0.01
N ASP A 40 -15.27 -10.00 0.47
CA ASP A 40 -15.01 -8.78 -0.28
C ASP A 40 -13.84 -7.95 0.32
N PRO A 41 -12.67 -7.89 -0.34
CA PRO A 41 -11.56 -7.01 0.04
C PRO A 41 -11.75 -5.54 -0.38
N SER A 42 -12.77 -5.20 -1.17
CA SER A 42 -13.03 -3.82 -1.64
C SER A 42 -13.82 -2.96 -0.64
N SER A 43 -14.39 -3.57 0.40
CA SER A 43 -15.06 -2.90 1.51
C SER A 43 -14.35 -3.13 2.85
N GLY A 44 -14.91 -2.60 3.95
CA GLY A 44 -14.40 -2.82 5.31
C GLY A 44 -13.47 -1.72 5.88
N LEU A 45 -12.59 -2.10 6.81
CA LEU A 45 -11.80 -1.16 7.61
C LEU A 45 -10.74 -0.40 6.79
N GLY A 46 -10.31 0.74 7.32
CA GLY A 46 -9.24 1.53 6.70
C GLY A 46 -9.66 2.31 5.45
N LYS A 47 -10.96 2.38 5.12
CA LYS A 47 -11.50 3.10 3.94
C LYS A 47 -10.79 2.69 2.64
N PRO A 48 -11.07 1.49 2.12
CA PRO A 48 -10.61 1.08 0.79
C PRO A 48 -11.08 2.09 -0.26
N GLU A 49 -10.12 2.68 -0.98
CA GLU A 49 -10.31 3.68 -2.02
C GLU A 49 -9.70 3.11 -3.32
N PRO A 50 -10.49 2.90 -4.40
CA PRO A 50 -9.95 2.40 -5.66
C PRO A 50 -9.12 3.49 -6.35
N LEU A 51 -7.92 3.14 -6.78
CA LEU A 51 -7.04 4.04 -7.53
C LEU A 51 -7.52 4.15 -9.00
N LYS A 52 -7.23 5.28 -9.63
CA LYS A 52 -7.80 5.66 -10.93
C LYS A 52 -6.76 5.64 -12.06
N HIS A 53 -7.21 5.91 -13.29
CA HIS A 53 -6.35 6.04 -14.48
C HIS A 53 -5.47 4.79 -14.67
N ASN A 54 -4.16 4.95 -14.89
CA ASN A 54 -3.21 3.85 -15.07
C ASN A 54 -3.02 2.97 -13.81
N LEU A 55 -3.57 3.35 -12.65
CA LEU A 55 -3.62 2.52 -11.44
C LEU A 55 -4.99 1.84 -11.26
N ALA A 56 -5.85 1.83 -12.29
CA ALA A 56 -7.15 1.16 -12.23
C ALA A 56 -7.01 -0.35 -11.93
N GLY A 57 -7.81 -0.83 -10.98
CA GLY A 57 -7.74 -2.21 -10.46
C GLY A 57 -6.90 -2.33 -9.18
N LEU A 58 -6.13 -1.31 -8.81
CA LEU A 58 -5.45 -1.23 -7.51
C LEU A 58 -6.31 -0.51 -6.46
N TRP A 59 -6.06 -0.85 -5.21
CA TRP A 59 -6.79 -0.37 -4.04
C TRP A 59 -5.82 0.22 -3.02
N SER A 60 -6.21 1.35 -2.42
CA SER A 60 -5.53 1.97 -1.30
C SER A 60 -6.34 1.77 -0.02
N ARG A 61 -5.71 1.26 1.05
CA ARG A 61 -6.28 1.21 2.41
C ARG A 61 -5.42 2.03 3.35
N ARG A 62 -6.04 2.73 4.30
CA ARG A 62 -5.36 3.52 5.33
C ARG A 62 -4.93 2.61 6.49
N ILE A 63 -3.62 2.48 6.70
CA ILE A 63 -3.05 1.81 7.89
C ILE A 63 -3.02 2.80 9.06
N SER A 64 -2.64 4.06 8.78
CA SER A 64 -2.67 5.18 9.74
C SER A 64 -3.20 6.45 9.06
N GLN A 65 -3.11 7.61 9.72
CA GLN A 65 -3.36 8.89 9.05
C GLN A 65 -2.41 9.08 7.84
N LYS A 66 -1.12 8.74 8.00
CA LYS A 66 -0.05 8.95 7.02
C LYS A 66 0.19 7.74 6.11
N ASP A 67 0.07 6.53 6.65
CA ASP A 67 0.48 5.30 5.97
C ASP A 67 -0.65 4.66 5.16
N ARG A 68 -0.30 4.11 4.00
CA ARG A 68 -1.22 3.41 3.09
C ARG A 68 -0.73 1.99 2.81
N LEU A 69 -1.68 1.12 2.52
CA LEU A 69 -1.48 -0.22 1.97
C LEU A 69 -1.98 -0.18 0.54
N ILE A 70 -1.12 -0.43 -0.44
CA ILE A 70 -1.52 -0.54 -1.85
C ILE A 70 -1.55 -2.01 -2.26
N TYR A 71 -2.70 -2.46 -2.77
CA TYR A 71 -2.94 -3.87 -3.08
C TYR A 71 -3.83 -4.07 -4.31
N ARG A 72 -3.74 -5.26 -4.91
CA ARG A 72 -4.75 -5.84 -5.83
C ARG A 72 -5.30 -7.10 -5.17
N PHE A 73 -6.46 -7.56 -5.61
CA PHE A 73 -6.95 -8.90 -5.28
C PHE A 73 -7.61 -9.54 -6.51
N ASP A 74 -7.75 -10.85 -6.45
CA ASP A 74 -8.64 -11.67 -7.29
C ASP A 74 -9.32 -12.74 -6.42
N ASP A 75 -9.95 -13.74 -7.05
CA ASP A 75 -10.68 -14.80 -6.35
C ASP A 75 -9.77 -15.70 -5.51
N ALA A 76 -8.48 -15.81 -5.87
CA ALA A 76 -7.53 -16.69 -5.23
C ALA A 76 -6.57 -15.97 -4.27
N SER A 77 -6.13 -14.75 -4.61
CA SER A 77 -5.00 -14.09 -3.96
C SER A 77 -5.18 -12.59 -3.75
N ILE A 78 -4.44 -12.06 -2.78
CA ILE A 78 -4.29 -10.64 -2.49
C ILE A 78 -2.81 -10.29 -2.64
N TYR A 79 -2.51 -9.35 -3.54
CA TYR A 79 -1.17 -8.94 -3.93
C TYR A 79 -0.87 -7.59 -3.30
N ILE A 80 0.17 -7.50 -2.46
CA ILE A 80 0.57 -6.28 -1.78
C ILE A 80 1.76 -5.67 -2.54
N PHE A 81 1.57 -4.45 -3.06
CA PHE A 81 2.55 -3.73 -3.87
C PHE A 81 3.33 -2.65 -3.10
N ALA A 82 2.79 -2.17 -1.97
CA ALA A 82 3.52 -1.32 -1.04
C ALA A 82 2.82 -1.22 0.33
N ILE A 83 3.62 -0.88 1.34
CA ILE A 83 3.21 -0.69 2.73
C ILE A 83 3.94 0.55 3.28
N GLY A 84 3.20 1.59 3.66
CA GLY A 84 3.76 2.81 4.28
C GLY A 84 3.44 4.10 3.54
N GLY A 85 4.23 5.14 3.79
CA GLY A 85 4.02 6.51 3.30
C GLY A 85 5.16 7.11 2.46
N HIS A 86 6.17 6.34 2.06
CA HIS A 86 7.33 6.85 1.30
C HIS A 86 7.59 6.05 0.02
N TYR A 87 6.87 6.39 -1.04
CA TYR A 87 7.23 6.00 -2.42
C TYR A 87 8.41 6.81 -2.98
N ASP A 88 8.86 7.83 -2.26
CA ASP A 88 9.86 8.81 -2.70
C ASP A 88 11.31 8.32 -2.54
N GLN A 89 11.53 7.15 -1.92
CA GLN A 89 12.85 6.54 -1.92
C GLN A 89 12.99 5.64 -3.16
N PRO A 90 13.84 6.00 -4.15
CA PRO A 90 14.25 5.04 -5.15
C PRO A 90 15.10 3.97 -4.46
N ASP A 91 14.51 2.79 -4.29
CA ASP A 91 15.26 1.58 -3.96
C ASP A 91 16.46 1.45 -4.90
N LYS A 92 17.62 1.06 -4.35
CA LYS A 92 18.91 1.11 -5.07
C LYS A 92 19.01 0.10 -6.22
N GLU A 93 18.08 -0.85 -6.28
CA GLU A 93 17.83 -1.70 -7.44
C GLU A 93 16.41 -1.44 -7.95
N GLY A 94 16.25 -1.36 -9.27
CA GLY A 94 15.07 -0.81 -9.94
C GLY A 94 13.82 -1.70 -9.94
N LEU A 95 13.40 -2.22 -8.78
CA LEU A 95 12.33 -3.22 -8.62
C LEU A 95 11.01 -2.68 -8.06
N VAL A 96 10.78 -1.37 -8.13
CA VAL A 96 9.41 -0.85 -8.22
C VAL A 96 9.01 -0.94 -9.68
N HIS A 97 7.92 -1.66 -10.01
CA HIS A 97 7.38 -1.71 -11.37
C HIS A 97 7.31 -0.28 -11.95
N PRO A 98 7.89 -0.01 -13.12
CA PRO A 98 8.18 1.36 -13.57
C PRO A 98 6.93 2.25 -13.73
N GLU A 99 5.75 1.65 -13.93
CA GLU A 99 4.47 2.35 -13.99
C GLU A 99 4.05 3.00 -12.66
N PHE A 100 4.49 2.47 -11.52
CA PHE A 100 4.03 2.90 -10.20
C PHE A 100 4.81 4.11 -9.66
N LYS A 101 6.10 4.26 -10.02
CA LYS A 101 6.98 5.34 -9.52
C LYS A 101 6.46 6.75 -9.83
N TYR A 102 5.72 6.93 -10.93
CA TYR A 102 5.34 8.25 -11.45
C TYR A 102 3.89 8.67 -11.20
N GLN A 103 3.02 7.75 -10.76
CA GLN A 103 1.56 7.96 -10.81
C GLN A 103 0.90 8.16 -9.45
N ALA A 104 1.45 7.58 -8.38
CA ALA A 104 0.96 7.79 -7.02
C ALA A 104 1.06 9.27 -6.60
N ALA A 105 2.15 9.94 -6.97
CA ALA A 105 2.37 11.37 -6.72
C ALA A 105 1.35 12.29 -7.40
N ALA A 106 0.66 11.83 -8.46
CA ALA A 106 -0.36 12.60 -9.17
C ALA A 106 -1.78 12.45 -8.57
N GLN A 107 -2.06 11.36 -7.84
CA GLN A 107 -3.38 11.10 -7.24
C GLN A 107 -3.49 11.54 -5.78
N TRP A 108 -2.37 11.55 -5.05
CA TRP A 108 -2.30 12.03 -3.67
C TRP A 108 -1.71 13.43 -3.67
N GLY A 109 -2.56 14.42 -3.96
CA GLY A 109 -2.15 15.80 -4.24
C GLY A 109 -1.19 16.40 -3.20
N ASN A 110 -0.13 17.04 -3.70
CA ASN A 110 0.86 17.77 -2.92
C ASN A 110 0.25 18.96 -2.17
N GLY A 111 -0.36 18.68 -1.02
CA GLY A 111 -0.90 19.64 -0.09
C GLY A 111 0.07 19.99 1.04
N CYS A 112 1.20 20.63 0.72
CA CYS A 112 1.83 21.70 1.51
C CYS A 112 3.23 22.11 0.97
N LEU A 113 3.32 23.37 0.48
CA LEU A 113 4.32 24.41 0.83
C LEU A 113 5.67 23.89 1.41
N HIS A 114 6.87 24.18 0.88
CA HIS A 114 7.44 25.42 0.33
C HIS A 114 8.80 25.08 -0.38
N THR A 115 9.68 25.96 -0.91
CA THR A 115 9.87 27.43 -0.97
C THR A 115 10.80 27.78 -2.16
N SER A 116 10.82 29.04 -2.61
CA SER A 116 11.82 29.66 -3.52
C SER A 116 11.80 29.25 -5.00
N ARG A 117 12.05 30.14 -5.97
CA ARG A 117 12.59 31.52 -5.89
C ARG A 117 11.95 32.44 -6.94
#